data_AF-A0A6G7KA20-F1
#
_entry.id   AF-A0A6G7KA20-F1
#
_cell.length_a   1.000
_cell.length_b   1.000
_cell.length_c   1.000
_cell.angle_alpha   90.00
_cell.angle_beta   90.00
_cell.angle_gamma   90.00
#
_symmetry.space_group_name_H-M   'P 1'
#
loop_
_entity.id
_entity.type
_entity.pdbx_description
1 polymer ?
#
loop_
_entity_poly.entity_id
_entity_poly.type
_entity_poly.pdbx_seq_one_letter_code
_entity_poly.pdbx_strand_id
1 'polypeptide(L)'
;MLKIKKMLKSKDFKTSLTFSIIGLIASVFLGVYQTSTFTESMEQQIISQLGSTHALILVAAMQGFLLTFIASFFGLKIAKKVSLYLNFKYDKKSMILAILIGFATGLIITFSDQFIFAKYLSSEMTSYIFSLVYFISSILYGGIVEEILLRLFMMSLLVWILWKLFAKSKDYLNIPHWIYIFSIVLSSILFAAGHLPATAQLFGISIPILIRMFVLNGIGGLGFGYLYWKHGLAYSMVAHVTTHIFMQILFIPILS
;
A
#
# COMPACT_ATOMS: atom_id res chain seq x y z
N MET A 1 32.31 -4.67 -16.21
CA MET A 1 31.83 -6.04 -15.89
C MET A 1 31.89 -6.40 -14.39
N LEU A 2 32.97 -6.11 -13.65
CA LEU A 2 33.10 -6.47 -12.22
C LEU A 2 32.07 -5.79 -11.28
N LYS A 3 31.81 -4.48 -11.48
CA LYS A 3 30.81 -3.72 -10.68
C LYS A 3 29.39 -4.27 -10.84
N ILE A 4 29.01 -4.67 -12.05
CA ILE A 4 27.69 -5.29 -12.35
C ILE A 4 27.58 -6.63 -11.64
N LYS A 5 28.60 -7.51 -11.74
CA LYS A 5 28.62 -8.78 -11.01
C LYS A 5 28.51 -8.60 -9.49
N LYS A 6 29.14 -7.56 -8.93
CA LYS A 6 29.04 -7.25 -7.49
C LYS A 6 27.65 -6.74 -7.10
N MET A 7 27.01 -5.92 -7.93
CA MET A 7 25.65 -5.43 -7.71
C MET A 7 24.62 -6.57 -7.73
N LEU A 8 24.68 -7.45 -8.73
CA LEU A 8 23.79 -8.62 -8.86
C LEU A 8 23.89 -9.58 -7.66
N LYS A 9 25.04 -9.61 -6.99
CA LYS A 9 25.28 -10.42 -5.80
C LYS A 9 24.88 -9.73 -4.49
N SER A 10 24.52 -8.45 -4.52
CA SER A 10 24.17 -7.71 -3.30
C SER A 10 22.86 -8.21 -2.69
N LYS A 11 22.79 -8.23 -1.35
CA LYS A 11 21.58 -8.61 -0.62
C LYS A 11 20.38 -7.74 -1.02
N ASP A 12 20.60 -6.43 -1.16
CA ASP A 12 19.55 -5.48 -1.55
C ASP A 12 18.96 -5.80 -2.92
N PHE A 13 19.80 -6.13 -3.91
CA PHE A 13 19.33 -6.51 -5.24
C PHE A 13 18.47 -7.78 -5.19
N LYS A 14 18.94 -8.82 -4.47
CA LYS A 14 18.19 -10.07 -4.32
C LYS A 14 16.84 -9.84 -3.62
N THR A 15 16.83 -9.08 -2.53
CA THR A 15 15.58 -8.73 -1.82
C THR A 15 14.64 -7.93 -2.71
N SER A 16 15.16 -6.98 -3.48
CA SER A 16 14.34 -6.19 -4.43
C SER A 16 13.74 -7.04 -5.53
N LEU A 17 14.49 -8.04 -6.02
CA LEU A 17 14.00 -9.01 -7.01
C LEU A 17 12.91 -9.93 -6.42
N THR A 18 13.07 -10.37 -5.17
CA THR A 18 12.02 -11.14 -4.48
C THR A 18 10.75 -10.32 -4.33
N PHE A 19 10.87 -9.06 -3.89
CA PHE A 19 9.73 -8.16 -3.79
C PHE A 19 9.09 -7.86 -5.14
N SER A 20 9.88 -7.70 -6.21
CA SER A 20 9.33 -7.44 -7.54
C SER A 20 8.58 -8.63 -8.13
N ILE A 21 8.98 -9.87 -7.81
CA ILE A 21 8.21 -11.08 -8.17
C ILE A 21 6.86 -11.07 -7.43
N ILE A 22 6.84 -10.72 -6.14
CA ILE A 22 5.59 -10.56 -5.40
C ILE A 22 4.72 -9.47 -6.03
N GLY A 23 5.32 -8.32 -6.37
CA GLY A 23 4.62 -7.21 -7.03
C GLY A 23 4.04 -7.58 -8.40
N LEU A 24 4.74 -8.41 -9.17
CA LEU A 24 4.25 -8.97 -10.43
C LEU A 24 2.99 -9.81 -10.18
N ILE A 25 3.06 -10.79 -9.27
CA ILE A 25 1.95 -11.69 -8.95
C ILE A 25 0.76 -10.89 -8.41
N ALA A 26 1.00 -9.98 -7.47
CA ALA A 26 -0.01 -9.11 -6.89
C ALA A 26 -0.76 -8.31 -7.97
N SER A 27 -0.03 -7.79 -8.95
CA SER A 27 -0.61 -6.97 -10.03
C SER A 27 -1.34 -7.79 -11.08
N VAL A 28 -0.99 -9.07 -11.26
CA VAL A 28 -1.81 -10.01 -12.05
C VAL A 28 -3.17 -10.19 -11.40
N PHE A 29 -3.22 -10.52 -10.10
CA PHE A 29 -4.50 -10.66 -9.38
C PHE A 29 -5.31 -9.36 -9.40
N LEU A 30 -4.64 -8.21 -9.21
CA LEU A 30 -5.29 -6.90 -9.30
C LEU A 30 -5.85 -6.64 -10.70
N GLY A 31 -5.09 -6.93 -11.75
CA GLY A 31 -5.53 -6.76 -13.15
C GLY A 31 -6.73 -7.65 -13.48
N VAL A 32 -6.71 -8.92 -13.07
CA VAL A 32 -7.85 -9.85 -13.25
C VAL A 32 -9.09 -9.31 -12.55
N TYR A 33 -8.96 -8.88 -11.28
CA TYR A 33 -10.09 -8.29 -10.55
C TYR A 33 -10.60 -7.02 -11.24
N GLN A 34 -9.70 -6.11 -11.62
CA GLN A 34 -10.08 -4.87 -12.30
C GLN A 34 -10.86 -5.14 -13.60
N THR A 35 -10.40 -6.07 -14.44
CA THR A 35 -11.12 -6.44 -15.67
C THR A 35 -12.51 -7.02 -15.41
N SER A 36 -12.70 -7.72 -14.28
CA SER A 36 -14.03 -8.25 -13.90
C SER A 36 -15.02 -7.18 -13.44
N THR A 37 -14.54 -5.95 -13.17
CA THR A 37 -15.36 -4.82 -12.72
C THR A 37 -15.62 -3.78 -13.80
N PHE A 38 -15.16 -4.03 -15.03
CA PHE A 38 -15.35 -3.10 -16.14
C PHE A 38 -16.80 -3.07 -16.63
N THR A 39 -17.24 -1.86 -16.99
CA THR A 39 -18.45 -1.68 -17.79
C THR A 39 -18.14 -1.99 -19.26
N GLU A 40 -19.16 -2.27 -20.06
CA GLU A 40 -18.99 -2.55 -21.50
C GLU A 40 -18.23 -1.43 -22.22
N SER A 41 -18.51 -0.16 -21.88
CA SER A 41 -17.84 0.99 -22.48
C SER A 41 -16.34 1.02 -22.14
N MET A 42 -15.97 0.71 -20.90
CA MET A 42 -14.58 0.61 -20.47
C MET A 42 -13.86 -0.55 -21.16
N GLU A 43 -14.52 -1.71 -21.26
CA GLU A 43 -13.95 -2.87 -21.94
C GLU A 43 -13.67 -2.57 -23.42
N GLN A 44 -14.62 -1.98 -24.15
CA GLN A 44 -14.43 -1.58 -25.55
C GLN A 44 -13.31 -0.54 -25.70
N GLN A 45 -13.22 0.42 -24.78
CA GLN A 45 -12.12 1.38 -24.78
C GLN A 45 -10.76 0.68 -24.62
N ILE A 46 -10.63 -0.25 -23.67
CA ILE A 46 -9.38 -1.00 -23.45
C ILE A 46 -9.04 -1.86 -24.67
N ILE A 47 -10.03 -2.55 -25.27
CA ILE A 47 -9.82 -3.33 -26.50
C ILE A 47 -9.37 -2.42 -27.65
N SER A 48 -9.94 -1.22 -27.79
CA SER A 48 -9.52 -0.28 -28.85
C SER A 48 -8.08 0.21 -28.69
N GLN A 49 -7.61 0.36 -27.44
CA GLN A 49 -6.26 0.88 -27.14
C GLN A 49 -5.19 -0.21 -27.09
N LEU A 50 -5.52 -1.37 -26.53
CA LEU A 50 -4.55 -2.44 -26.22
C LEU A 50 -4.81 -3.75 -26.99
N GLY A 51 -5.87 -3.80 -27.81
CA GLY A 51 -6.29 -4.98 -28.56
C GLY A 51 -7.00 -6.05 -27.74
N SER A 52 -6.78 -6.12 -26.42
CA SER A 52 -7.49 -7.03 -25.51
C SER A 52 -7.43 -6.57 -24.05
N THR A 53 -8.39 -7.02 -23.24
CA THR A 53 -8.36 -6.87 -21.77
C THR A 53 -7.23 -7.68 -21.13
N HIS A 54 -6.80 -8.77 -21.75
CA HIS A 54 -5.66 -9.58 -21.28
C HIS A 54 -4.33 -8.81 -21.39
N ALA A 55 -4.19 -7.96 -22.41
CA ALA A 55 -3.02 -7.10 -22.55
C ALA A 55 -2.89 -6.12 -21.36
N LEU A 56 -4.01 -5.64 -20.80
CA LEU A 56 -4.00 -4.80 -19.60
C LEU A 56 -3.41 -5.55 -18.39
N ILE A 57 -3.74 -6.83 -18.22
CA ILE A 57 -3.20 -7.65 -17.12
C ILE A 57 -1.68 -7.79 -17.25
N LEU A 58 -1.16 -7.98 -18.47
CA LEU A 58 0.28 -8.04 -18.72
C LEU A 58 0.96 -6.70 -18.44
N VAL A 59 0.34 -5.59 -18.86
CA VAL A 59 0.84 -4.24 -18.56
C VAL A 59 0.87 -4.01 -17.06
N ALA A 60 -0.19 -4.34 -16.33
CA ALA A 60 -0.27 -4.23 -14.88
C ALA A 60 0.80 -5.08 -14.19
N ALA A 61 1.00 -6.33 -14.62
CA ALA A 61 2.04 -7.23 -14.10
C ALA A 61 3.45 -6.66 -14.27
N MET A 62 3.77 -6.15 -15.46
CA MET A 62 5.06 -5.53 -15.75
C MET A 62 5.26 -4.24 -14.97
N GLN A 63 4.24 -3.39 -14.88
CA GLN A 63 4.26 -2.19 -14.07
C GLN A 63 4.50 -2.51 -12.59
N GLY A 64 3.77 -3.50 -12.04
CA GLY A 64 3.93 -3.98 -10.67
C GLY A 64 5.34 -4.48 -10.37
N PHE A 65 5.91 -5.27 -11.27
CA PHE A 65 7.30 -5.72 -11.18
C PHE A 65 8.26 -4.52 -11.13
N LEU A 66 8.18 -3.62 -12.11
CA LEU A 66 9.12 -2.51 -12.26
C LEU A 66 9.02 -1.52 -11.09
N LEU A 67 7.81 -1.09 -10.73
CA LEU A 67 7.60 -0.15 -9.64
C LEU A 67 8.09 -0.74 -8.30
N THR A 68 7.74 -1.99 -8.01
CA THR A 68 8.16 -2.65 -6.78
C THR A 68 9.67 -2.85 -6.75
N PHE A 69 10.29 -3.20 -7.87
CA PHE A 69 11.75 -3.33 -7.98
C PHE A 69 12.45 -1.99 -7.71
N ILE A 70 12.04 -0.93 -8.40
CA ILE A 70 12.64 0.41 -8.27
C ILE A 70 12.47 0.92 -6.83
N ALA A 71 11.25 0.88 -6.31
CA ALA A 71 10.93 1.35 -4.97
C ALA A 71 11.72 0.57 -3.91
N SER A 72 11.70 -0.77 -3.95
CA SER A 72 12.47 -1.56 -2.98
C SER A 72 13.98 -1.35 -3.10
N PHE A 73 14.52 -1.28 -4.32
CA PHE A 73 15.96 -1.12 -4.54
C PHE A 73 16.49 0.20 -3.99
N PHE A 74 15.79 1.31 -4.24
CA PHE A 74 16.16 2.61 -3.68
C PHE A 74 15.76 2.74 -2.21
N GLY A 75 14.57 2.25 -1.85
CA GLY A 75 14.05 2.27 -0.48
C GLY A 75 14.98 1.57 0.50
N LEU A 76 15.49 0.37 0.18
CA LEU A 76 16.46 -0.35 1.02
C LEU A 76 17.76 0.44 1.24
N LYS A 77 18.21 1.19 0.23
CA LYS A 77 19.43 2.00 0.33
C LYS A 77 19.20 3.25 1.17
N ILE A 78 18.04 3.88 1.03
CA ILE A 78 17.69 5.11 1.74
C ILE A 78 17.35 4.80 3.19
N ALA A 79 16.55 3.76 3.46
CA ALA A 79 16.13 3.35 4.79
C ALA A 79 17.31 3.13 5.74
N LYS A 80 18.39 2.49 5.26
CA LYS A 80 19.65 2.31 6.02
C LYS A 80 20.31 3.63 6.45
N LYS A 81 20.12 4.71 5.68
CA LYS A 81 20.68 6.04 5.99
C LYS A 81 19.85 6.81 7.01
N VAL A 82 18.68 6.30 7.39
CA VAL A 82 17.74 6.97 8.32
C VAL A 82 17.24 6.02 9.40
N SER A 83 18.00 4.96 9.68
CA SER A 83 17.72 3.99 10.74
C SER A 83 16.34 3.31 10.63
N LEU A 84 15.90 3.03 9.40
CA LEU A 84 14.68 2.26 9.10
C LEU A 84 15.05 0.90 8.47
N TYR A 85 14.28 -0.14 8.81
CA TYR A 85 14.64 -1.53 8.50
C TYR A 85 13.42 -2.40 8.18
N LEU A 86 13.63 -3.52 7.50
CA LEU A 86 12.55 -4.46 7.18
C LEU A 86 12.02 -5.22 8.40
N ASN A 87 12.92 -5.63 9.30
CA ASN A 87 12.69 -6.42 10.51
C ASN A 87 11.63 -7.55 10.39
N PHE A 88 12.04 -8.70 9.84
CA PHE A 88 11.22 -9.92 9.82
C PHE A 88 11.42 -10.82 11.05
N LYS A 89 12.15 -10.36 12.08
CA LYS A 89 12.29 -11.14 13.32
C LYS A 89 11.00 -11.05 14.10
N TYR A 90 10.46 -12.19 14.52
CA TYR A 90 9.26 -12.25 15.34
C TYR A 90 9.48 -11.56 16.69
N ASP A 91 8.57 -10.65 17.03
CA ASP A 91 8.42 -10.04 18.33
C ASP A 91 6.93 -10.02 18.70
N LYS A 92 6.59 -10.65 19.84
CA LYS A 92 5.20 -10.87 20.25
C LYS A 92 4.45 -9.55 20.46
N LYS A 93 5.09 -8.56 21.08
CA LYS A 93 4.45 -7.26 21.37
C LYS A 93 4.16 -6.48 20.09
N SER A 94 5.14 -6.43 19.19
CA SER A 94 5.03 -5.78 17.88
C SER A 94 3.99 -6.46 17.00
N MET A 95 3.91 -7.80 17.04
CA MET A 95 2.90 -8.58 16.32
C MET A 95 1.49 -8.27 16.82
N ILE A 96 1.27 -8.31 18.14
CA ILE A 96 -0.03 -7.96 18.74
C ILE A 96 -0.41 -6.53 18.37
N LEU A 97 0.52 -5.58 18.49
CA LEU A 97 0.28 -4.19 18.13
C LEU A 97 -0.09 -4.02 16.65
N ALA A 98 0.61 -4.72 15.75
CA ALA A 98 0.30 -4.70 14.31
C ALA A 98 -1.12 -5.21 14.03
N ILE A 99 -1.50 -6.35 14.62
CA ILE A 99 -2.84 -6.93 14.48
C ILE A 99 -3.91 -5.99 15.05
N LEU A 100 -3.66 -5.37 16.21
CA LEU A 100 -4.60 -4.41 16.82
C LEU A 100 -4.78 -3.16 15.96
N ILE A 101 -3.69 -2.62 15.39
CA ILE A 101 -3.76 -1.49 14.46
C ILE A 101 -4.53 -1.89 13.19
N GLY A 102 -4.30 -3.10 12.66
CA GLY A 102 -5.04 -3.61 11.51
C GLY A 102 -6.52 -3.80 11.79
N PHE A 103 -6.86 -4.38 12.93
CA PHE A 103 -8.25 -4.53 13.41
C PHE A 103 -8.94 -3.17 13.54
N ALA A 104 -8.31 -2.21 14.24
CA ALA A 104 -8.88 -0.89 14.43
C ALA A 104 -9.05 -0.14 13.10
N THR A 105 -8.08 -0.25 12.19
CA THR A 105 -8.16 0.36 10.85
C THR A 105 -9.32 -0.24 10.07
N GLY A 106 -9.44 -1.58 10.01
CA GLY A 106 -10.53 -2.25 9.31
C GLY A 106 -11.90 -1.89 9.89
N LEU A 107 -12.00 -1.82 11.21
CA LEU A 107 -13.23 -1.43 11.91
C LEU A 107 -13.62 0.00 11.54
N ILE A 108 -12.69 0.94 11.62
CA ILE A 108 -12.95 2.35 11.30
C ILE A 108 -13.38 2.50 9.84
N ILE A 109 -12.70 1.83 8.90
CA ILE A 109 -13.05 1.89 7.47
C ILE A 109 -14.45 1.36 7.24
N THR A 110 -14.72 0.10 7.63
CA THR A 110 -16.00 -0.54 7.31
C THR A 110 -17.19 0.14 8.01
N PHE A 111 -17.05 0.52 9.27
CA PHE A 111 -18.15 1.18 9.99
C PHE A 111 -18.37 2.62 9.49
N SER A 112 -17.32 3.36 9.14
CA SER A 112 -17.49 4.68 8.53
C SER A 112 -18.20 4.58 7.17
N ASP A 113 -17.84 3.57 6.37
CA ASP A 113 -18.52 3.32 5.10
C ASP A 113 -20.01 3.05 5.31
N GLN A 114 -20.35 2.15 6.23
CA GLN A 114 -21.74 1.77 6.49
C GLN A 114 -22.58 2.91 7.08
N PHE A 115 -22.07 3.61 8.08
CA PHE A 115 -22.88 4.52 8.89
C PHE A 115 -22.76 6.00 8.49
N ILE A 116 -21.69 6.38 7.79
CA ILE A 116 -21.45 7.79 7.41
C ILE A 116 -21.55 7.96 5.89
N PHE A 117 -20.88 7.09 5.14
CA PHE A 117 -20.70 7.28 3.71
C PHE A 117 -21.69 6.56 2.82
N ALA A 118 -22.42 5.55 3.31
CA ALA A 118 -23.36 4.74 2.53
C ALA A 118 -24.35 5.56 1.70
N LYS A 119 -24.86 6.68 2.25
CA LYS A 119 -25.78 7.59 1.55
C LYS A 119 -25.18 8.34 0.36
N TYR A 120 -23.85 8.34 0.23
CA TYR A 120 -23.12 8.95 -0.90
C TYR A 120 -22.59 7.91 -1.87
N LEU A 121 -22.73 6.61 -1.56
CA LEU A 121 -22.34 5.49 -2.42
C LEU A 121 -23.55 5.06 -3.27
N SER A 122 -23.30 4.51 -4.46
CA SER A 122 -24.38 3.99 -5.32
C SER A 122 -25.03 2.75 -4.70
N SER A 123 -26.35 2.60 -4.89
CA SER A 123 -27.12 1.45 -4.38
C SER A 123 -26.69 0.11 -4.98
N GLU A 124 -26.01 0.11 -6.12
CA GLU A 124 -25.44 -1.09 -6.74
C GLU A 124 -24.25 -1.67 -5.94
N MET A 125 -23.66 -0.88 -5.04
CA MET A 125 -22.53 -1.29 -4.21
C MET A 125 -22.92 -1.87 -2.85
N THR A 126 -24.21 -1.99 -2.54
CA THR A 126 -24.67 -2.39 -1.20
C THR A 126 -24.75 -3.91 -1.01
N SER A 127 -24.69 -4.72 -2.07
CA SER A 127 -24.67 -6.19 -1.94
C SER A 127 -23.22 -6.69 -1.90
N TYR A 128 -22.77 -7.11 -0.72
CA TYR A 128 -21.47 -7.74 -0.57
C TYR A 128 -21.44 -9.13 -1.21
N ILE A 129 -20.48 -9.36 -2.11
CA ILE A 129 -20.16 -10.69 -2.64
C ILE A 129 -18.66 -10.93 -2.44
N PHE A 130 -18.31 -11.98 -1.70
CA PHE A 130 -16.91 -12.34 -1.51
C PHE A 130 -16.26 -12.72 -2.84
N SER A 131 -15.15 -12.04 -3.17
CA SER A 131 -14.32 -12.36 -4.32
C SER A 131 -12.95 -12.84 -3.84
N LEU A 132 -12.64 -14.10 -4.10
CA LEU A 132 -11.33 -14.67 -3.76
C LEU A 132 -10.18 -13.94 -4.47
N VAL A 133 -10.38 -13.54 -5.72
CA VAL A 133 -9.39 -12.80 -6.52
C VAL A 133 -9.13 -11.43 -5.89
N TYR A 134 -10.18 -10.71 -5.50
CA TYR A 134 -10.05 -9.44 -4.80
C TYR A 134 -9.35 -9.61 -3.45
N PHE A 135 -9.74 -10.62 -2.68
CA PHE A 135 -9.13 -10.91 -1.38
C PHE A 135 -7.62 -11.16 -1.50
N ILE A 136 -7.21 -12.02 -2.43
CA ILE A 136 -5.78 -12.27 -2.69
C ILE A 136 -5.07 -10.99 -3.14
N SER A 137 -5.68 -10.22 -4.05
CA SER A 137 -5.13 -8.94 -4.51
C SER A 137 -4.95 -7.93 -3.37
N SER A 138 -5.93 -7.82 -2.47
CA SER A 138 -5.86 -6.90 -1.32
C SER A 138 -4.73 -7.27 -0.35
N ILE A 139 -4.51 -8.56 -0.11
CA ILE A 139 -3.42 -9.03 0.75
C ILE A 139 -2.05 -8.80 0.09
N LEU A 140 -1.90 -9.15 -1.18
CA LEU A 140 -0.60 -9.08 -1.86
C LEU A 140 -0.27 -7.64 -2.30
N TYR A 141 -1.19 -6.98 -2.99
CA TYR A 141 -0.97 -5.63 -3.49
C TYR A 141 -1.10 -4.61 -2.35
N GLY A 142 -2.26 -4.55 -1.69
CA GLY A 142 -2.48 -3.64 -0.56
C GLY A 142 -1.53 -3.92 0.59
N GLY A 143 -1.56 -5.14 1.12
CA GLY A 143 -0.79 -5.50 2.30
C GLY A 143 0.74 -5.53 2.14
N ILE A 144 1.28 -5.69 0.92
CA ILE A 144 2.73 -5.83 0.70
C ILE A 144 3.27 -4.78 -0.27
N VAL A 145 2.71 -4.68 -1.49
CA VAL A 145 3.25 -3.77 -2.53
C VAL A 145 3.12 -2.32 -2.09
N GLU A 146 1.98 -1.90 -1.57
CA GLU A 146 1.78 -0.52 -1.12
C GLU A 146 2.73 -0.17 0.04
N GLU A 147 3.00 -1.09 0.97
CA GLU A 147 3.97 -0.86 2.03
C GLU A 147 5.41 -0.71 1.49
N ILE A 148 5.77 -1.43 0.43
CA ILE A 148 7.07 -1.24 -0.24
C ILE A 148 7.15 0.15 -0.89
N LEU A 149 6.10 0.56 -1.61
CA LEU A 149 6.07 1.84 -2.31
C LEU A 149 6.05 3.03 -1.32
N LEU A 150 5.17 2.98 -0.33
CA LEU A 150 4.89 4.12 0.54
C LEU A 150 5.76 4.15 1.79
N ARG A 151 6.01 3.01 2.45
CA ARG A 151 6.80 2.99 3.69
C ARG A 151 8.27 2.83 3.37
N LEU A 152 8.64 1.72 2.73
CA LEU A 152 10.05 1.43 2.46
C LEU A 152 10.68 2.50 1.57
N PHE A 153 10.02 2.92 0.49
CA PHE A 153 10.55 3.94 -0.41
C PHE A 153 10.17 5.37 -0.01
N MET A 154 8.88 5.75 -0.13
CA MET A 154 8.48 7.16 0.00
C MET A 154 8.75 7.74 1.39
N MET A 155 8.30 7.08 2.46
CA MET A 155 8.52 7.57 3.83
C MET A 155 10.02 7.64 4.16
N SER A 156 10.82 6.63 3.79
CA SER A 156 12.28 6.68 3.96
C SER A 156 12.92 7.85 3.21
N LEU A 157 12.47 8.13 1.98
CA LEU A 157 12.92 9.27 1.18
C LEU A 157 12.57 10.60 1.85
N LEU A 158 11.34 10.74 2.35
CA LEU A 158 10.90 11.94 3.07
C LEU A 158 11.72 12.18 4.35
N VAL A 159 11.93 11.13 5.16
CA VAL A 159 12.79 11.23 6.36
C VAL A 159 14.19 11.67 5.97
N TRP A 160 14.74 11.09 4.90
CA TRP A 160 16.09 11.43 4.44
C TRP A 160 16.20 12.87 3.94
N ILE A 161 15.25 13.34 3.13
CA ILE A 161 15.21 14.73 2.63
C ILE A 161 15.10 15.70 3.80
N LEU A 162 14.12 15.51 4.68
CA LEU A 162 13.88 16.41 5.82
C LEU A 162 15.07 16.42 6.80
N TRP A 163 15.69 15.26 7.05
CA TRP A 163 16.92 15.19 7.82
C TRP A 163 18.04 16.02 7.19
N LYS A 164 18.24 15.91 5.87
CA LYS A 164 19.28 16.69 5.17
C LYS A 164 19.00 18.19 5.14
N LEU A 165 17.75 18.61 5.10
CA LEU A 165 17.37 20.02 5.07
C LEU A 165 17.40 20.66 6.45
N PHE A 166 16.92 19.96 7.50
CA PHE A 166 16.61 20.58 8.79
C PHE A 166 17.44 20.06 9.97
N ALA A 167 18.17 18.94 9.83
CA ALA A 167 18.87 18.31 10.95
C ALA A 167 20.22 17.68 10.54
N LYS A 168 20.89 18.24 9.53
CA LYS A 168 22.16 17.71 8.96
C LYS A 168 23.29 17.57 9.99
N SER A 169 23.29 18.36 11.07
CA SER A 169 24.27 18.28 12.16
C SER A 169 24.11 17.05 13.06
N LYS A 170 22.97 16.34 12.99
CA LYS A 170 22.71 15.13 13.75
C LYS A 170 23.14 13.90 12.95
N ASP A 171 23.73 12.93 13.66
CA ASP A 171 23.99 11.60 13.11
C ASP A 171 22.68 10.88 12.75
N TYR A 172 22.72 9.92 11.84
CA TYR A 172 21.55 9.16 11.37
C TYR A 172 20.87 8.34 12.48
N LEU A 173 21.58 8.09 13.58
CA LEU A 173 21.04 7.47 14.80
C LEU A 173 20.24 8.45 15.68
N ASN A 174 20.41 9.76 15.46
CA ASN A 174 19.85 10.83 16.30
C ASN A 174 18.97 11.80 15.49
N ILE A 175 18.27 11.29 14.47
CA ILE A 175 17.31 12.07 13.69
C ILE A 175 16.13 12.46 14.61
N PRO A 176 15.75 13.76 14.68
CA PRO A 176 14.65 14.20 15.52
C PRO A 176 13.33 13.47 15.23
N HIS A 177 12.59 13.10 16.28
CA HIS A 177 11.31 12.39 16.17
C HIS A 177 10.28 13.11 15.29
N TRP A 178 10.25 14.45 15.32
CA TRP A 178 9.30 15.22 14.50
C TRP A 178 9.49 14.97 13.00
N ILE A 179 10.71 14.66 12.54
CA ILE A 179 10.98 14.35 11.13
C ILE A 179 10.30 13.05 10.71
N TYR A 180 10.36 12.03 11.57
CA TYR A 180 9.63 10.78 11.34
C TYR A 180 8.12 10.99 11.37
N ILE A 181 7.62 11.72 12.38
CA ILE A 181 6.18 11.99 12.51
C ILE A 181 5.66 12.75 11.27
N PHE A 182 6.36 13.79 10.85
CA PHE A 182 5.98 14.56 9.66
C PHE A 182 6.06 13.71 8.38
N SER A 183 7.06 12.86 8.25
CA SER A 183 7.19 11.93 7.12
C SER A 183 6.06 10.90 7.09
N ILE A 184 5.63 10.39 8.25
CA ILE A 184 4.48 9.49 8.38
C ILE A 184 3.23 10.21 7.87
N VAL A 185 2.93 11.41 8.36
CA VAL A 185 1.77 12.20 7.94
C VAL A 185 1.79 12.46 6.43
N LEU A 186 2.90 12.95 5.90
CA LEU A 186 3.02 13.26 4.48
C LEU A 186 2.91 12.01 3.59
N SER A 187 3.56 10.91 3.96
CA SER A 187 3.42 9.64 3.23
C SER A 187 2.00 9.07 3.31
N SER A 188 1.26 9.33 4.38
CA SER A 188 -0.14 8.91 4.55
C SER A 188 -1.08 9.73 3.66
N ILE A 189 -0.82 11.02 3.52
CA ILE A 189 -1.55 11.90 2.58
C ILE A 189 -1.29 11.44 1.14
N LEU A 190 -0.04 11.15 0.79
CA LEU A 190 0.33 10.63 -0.54
C LEU A 190 -0.29 9.25 -0.80
N PHE A 191 -0.33 8.39 0.20
CA PHE A 191 -0.99 7.08 0.12
C PHE A 191 -2.48 7.24 -0.19
N ALA A 192 -3.17 8.12 0.53
CA ALA A 192 -4.57 8.40 0.28
C ALA A 192 -4.81 9.05 -1.09
N ALA A 193 -3.95 9.98 -1.51
CA ALA A 193 -4.01 10.58 -2.85
C ALA A 193 -3.76 9.55 -3.97
N GLY A 194 -2.92 8.54 -3.73
CA GLY A 194 -2.68 7.43 -4.65
C GLY A 194 -3.94 6.62 -4.98
N HIS A 195 -4.96 6.67 -4.12
CA HIS A 195 -6.25 6.01 -4.34
C HIS A 195 -7.23 6.83 -5.20
N LEU A 196 -6.87 8.06 -5.60
CA LEU A 196 -7.75 8.93 -6.36
C LEU A 196 -8.21 8.34 -7.71
N PRO A 197 -7.35 7.73 -8.54
CA PRO A 197 -7.79 7.17 -9.82
C PRO A 197 -8.83 6.05 -9.64
N ALA A 198 -8.59 5.13 -8.71
CA ALA A 198 -9.53 4.05 -8.41
C ALA A 198 -10.83 4.58 -7.79
N THR A 199 -10.73 5.59 -6.93
CA THR A 199 -11.90 6.24 -6.32
C THR A 199 -12.77 6.91 -7.38
N ALA A 200 -12.17 7.66 -8.29
CA ALA A 200 -12.88 8.32 -9.39
C ALA A 200 -13.58 7.32 -10.31
N GLN A 201 -12.94 6.17 -10.57
CA GLN A 201 -13.49 5.12 -11.41
C GLN A 201 -14.67 4.40 -10.73
N LEU A 202 -14.55 4.06 -9.44
CA LEU A 202 -15.55 3.24 -8.73
C LEU A 202 -16.70 4.05 -8.14
N PHE A 203 -16.43 5.25 -7.64
CA PHE A 203 -17.39 6.04 -6.86
C PHE A 203 -17.68 7.43 -7.47
N GLY A 204 -16.98 7.79 -8.56
CA GLY A 204 -16.97 9.17 -9.05
C GLY A 204 -16.22 10.14 -8.13
N ILE A 205 -16.29 11.43 -8.43
CA ILE A 205 -15.65 12.49 -7.64
C ILE A 205 -16.71 13.43 -7.10
N SER A 206 -16.85 13.45 -5.77
CA SER A 206 -17.62 14.43 -5.02
C SER A 206 -16.90 14.79 -3.72
N ILE A 207 -17.24 15.92 -3.11
CA ILE A 207 -16.59 16.36 -1.86
C ILE A 207 -16.68 15.27 -0.76
N PRO A 208 -17.84 14.64 -0.49
CA PRO A 208 -17.92 13.56 0.49
C PRO A 208 -17.02 12.35 0.15
N ILE A 209 -16.92 11.98 -1.13
CA ILE A 209 -16.10 10.86 -1.58
C ILE A 209 -14.60 11.17 -1.47
N LEU A 210 -14.19 12.41 -1.76
CA LEU A 210 -12.81 12.84 -1.54
C LEU A 210 -12.44 12.84 -0.05
N ILE A 211 -13.34 13.33 0.82
CA ILE A 211 -13.14 13.28 2.28
C ILE A 211 -13.01 11.82 2.74
N ARG A 212 -13.92 10.95 2.32
CA ARG A 212 -13.88 9.51 2.60
C ARG A 212 -12.52 8.92 2.22
N MET A 213 -12.10 9.13 0.98
CA MET A 213 -10.84 8.61 0.46
C MET A 213 -9.64 9.11 1.29
N PHE A 214 -9.56 10.41 1.58
CA PHE A 214 -8.44 10.97 2.34
C PHE A 214 -8.40 10.49 3.79
N VAL A 215 -9.56 10.45 4.47
CA VAL A 215 -9.64 10.06 5.88
C VAL A 215 -9.40 8.56 6.05
N LEU A 216 -10.09 7.72 5.29
CA LEU A 216 -10.08 6.27 5.50
C LEU A 216 -8.78 5.62 5.05
N ASN A 217 -8.15 6.09 3.96
CA ASN A 217 -6.81 5.63 3.59
C ASN A 217 -5.72 6.29 4.46
N GLY A 218 -5.91 7.56 4.83
CA GLY A 218 -4.97 8.31 5.66
C GLY A 218 -4.78 7.72 7.05
N ILE A 219 -5.85 7.24 7.70
CA ILE A 219 -5.75 6.67 9.05
C ILE A 219 -4.95 5.36 9.09
N GLY A 220 -5.15 4.47 8.11
CA GLY A 220 -4.30 3.29 7.92
C GLY A 220 -2.86 3.69 7.62
N GLY A 221 -2.71 4.69 6.73
CA GLY A 221 -1.53 5.55 6.54
C GLY A 221 -0.65 5.70 7.78
N LEU A 222 -1.22 6.39 8.77
CA LEU A 222 -0.57 6.79 10.01
C LEU A 222 -0.15 5.59 10.86
N GLY A 223 -1.05 4.62 11.04
CA GLY A 223 -0.79 3.42 11.83
C GLY A 223 0.35 2.57 11.27
N PHE A 224 0.32 2.30 9.96
CA PHE A 224 1.34 1.48 9.31
C PHE A 224 2.68 2.22 9.24
N GLY A 225 2.67 3.55 9.06
CA GLY A 225 3.88 4.37 9.11
C GLY A 225 4.53 4.38 10.51
N TYR A 226 3.74 4.45 11.58
CA TYR A 226 4.24 4.32 12.95
C TYR A 226 4.90 2.95 13.19
N LEU A 227 4.25 1.86 12.74
CA LEU A 227 4.82 0.52 12.82
C LEU A 227 6.13 0.41 12.06
N TYR A 228 6.24 1.03 10.89
CA TYR A 228 7.48 1.00 10.12
C TYR A 228 8.62 1.69 10.86
N TRP A 229 8.31 2.84 11.47
CA TRP A 229 9.29 3.60 12.23
C TRP A 229 9.76 2.87 13.50
N LYS A 230 8.85 2.31 14.28
CA LYS A 230 9.17 1.76 15.61
C LYS A 230 9.49 0.26 15.60
N HIS A 231 8.95 -0.49 14.64
CA HIS A 231 9.00 -1.96 14.64
C HIS A 231 9.59 -2.53 13.34
N GLY A 232 9.46 -1.82 12.22
CA GLY A 232 9.99 -2.21 10.91
C GLY A 232 8.91 -2.66 9.93
N LEU A 233 9.30 -2.80 8.66
CA LEU A 233 8.36 -2.92 7.53
C LEU A 233 7.43 -4.13 7.65
N ALA A 234 7.94 -5.26 8.15
CA ALA A 234 7.15 -6.48 8.27
C ALA A 234 5.90 -6.28 9.15
N TYR A 235 5.99 -5.44 10.20
CA TYR A 235 4.85 -5.15 11.08
C TYR A 235 3.83 -4.23 10.41
N SER A 236 4.27 -3.28 9.58
CA SER A 236 3.37 -2.49 8.74
C SER A 236 2.61 -3.37 7.75
N MET A 237 3.31 -4.32 7.11
CA MET A 237 2.69 -5.30 6.21
C MET A 237 1.67 -6.16 6.95
N VAL A 238 1.99 -6.67 8.14
CA VAL A 238 1.03 -7.44 8.96
C VAL A 238 -0.21 -6.62 9.30
N ALA A 239 -0.05 -5.38 9.74
CA ALA A 239 -1.19 -4.52 10.07
C ALA A 239 -2.08 -4.26 8.84
N HIS A 240 -1.48 -4.03 7.69
CA HIS A 240 -2.22 -3.78 6.45
C HIS A 240 -2.92 -5.05 5.93
N VAL A 241 -2.22 -6.19 5.90
CA VAL A 241 -2.82 -7.49 5.57
C VAL A 241 -3.99 -7.81 6.50
N THR A 242 -3.81 -7.63 7.80
CA THR A 242 -4.88 -7.92 8.78
C THR A 242 -6.06 -6.95 8.66
N THR A 243 -5.84 -5.70 8.23
CA THR A 243 -6.93 -4.77 7.88
C THR A 243 -7.85 -5.42 6.84
N HIS A 244 -7.29 -5.90 5.72
CA HIS A 244 -8.08 -6.56 4.68
C HIS A 244 -8.74 -7.85 5.16
N ILE A 245 -8.05 -8.66 5.97
CA ILE A 245 -8.62 -9.89 6.54
C ILE A 245 -9.84 -9.57 7.41
N PHE A 246 -9.72 -8.65 8.37
CA PHE A 246 -10.84 -8.31 9.24
C PHE A 246 -12.00 -7.68 8.47
N MET A 247 -11.72 -6.80 7.51
CA MET A 247 -12.77 -6.22 6.68
C MET A 247 -13.53 -7.30 5.90
N GLN A 248 -12.83 -8.14 5.14
CA GLN A 248 -13.46 -9.09 4.21
C GLN A 248 -14.09 -10.30 4.90
N ILE A 249 -13.47 -10.79 5.97
CA ILE A 249 -13.90 -12.05 6.62
C ILE A 249 -14.83 -11.81 7.80
N LEU A 250 -14.76 -10.64 8.44
CA LEU A 250 -15.49 -10.36 9.68
C LEU A 250 -16.45 -9.18 9.54
N PHE A 251 -15.95 -7.98 9.28
CA PHE A 251 -16.77 -6.76 9.43
C PHE A 251 -17.79 -6.58 8.32
N ILE A 252 -17.38 -6.72 7.05
CA ILE A 252 -18.31 -6.53 5.92
C ILE A 252 -19.42 -7.59 5.95
N PRO A 253 -19.13 -8.90 6.12
CA PRO A 253 -20.17 -9.93 6.21
C PRO A 253 -21.18 -9.75 7.35
N ILE A 254 -20.78 -9.13 8.48
CA ILE A 254 -21.67 -8.87 9.62
C ILE A 254 -22.59 -7.67 9.36
N LEU A 255 -22.16 -6.73 8.51
CA LEU A 255 -22.88 -5.49 8.21
C LEU A 255 -23.71 -5.56 6.92
N SER A 256 -23.51 -6.60 6.10
CA SER A 256 -24.20 -6.86 4.84
C SER A 256 -25.51 -7.61 5.01
#